data_AF-A0A2P5APY4-F1
#
_entry.id   AF-A0A2P5APY4-F1
#
_cell.length_a   1.000
_cell.length_b   1.000
_cell.length_c   1.000
_cell.angle_alpha   90.00
_cell.angle_beta   90.00
_cell.angle_gamma   90.00
#
_symmetry.space_group_name_H-M   'P 1'
#
loop_
_entity.id
_entity.type
_entity.pdbx_description
1 polymer ?
#
loop_
_entity_poly.entity_id
_entity_poly.type
_entity_poly.pdbx_seq_one_letter_code
_entity_poly.pdbx_strand_id
1 'polypeptide(L)'
;MAAASLSLLLLILLTNFRDQVLSLEHDFSYMKSVHNANDLPLEAQYDYIVIGGGTAGCPLAATLSEKYSVLVLERGSAPVSHPTVLNVTGFFANLMQQENGDNPAQMFTSEDGVDNVRGRVLGGTSMINAGFYSRANTKFLSESGVKWDLDSVEKAYEWVEETLVSRPSLAIWQSFGKEALLESGVGPDNGYTLNHKLGTKISGSTFDDVGRRHGAVELLNKGNLTNLQVGVHATVDRIIFSTKTSSPSAIGVIYTDSKGKSHKALVRDKGEIILSAGPIGSPQILLLSGIGPSSYLSSLYIPIVHSQPNVGKFMADNPRNNINLIIPFPFDASPVQIVGITNDYYIETVSYSLAFAPNPTPSTLLPLASSSHLSVASISDKFPGPLSHGTLWLASPSGAKAAPHVRFNYFVNPADVFRCVRALRKIGQMLETKSLDRFKYEDFKGSRGFLFLGPSLPANQSDDSSMEAFCRSSVTSFWHYHGGCVLGKVVDDDFRVMGTNSLRVVDSSTFSKCPGTNPQATIMMLGRYIGLKMLRDRR
;
A
#
# COMPACT_ATOMS: atom_id res chain seq x y z
N MET A 1 -17.77 48.49 38.81
CA MET A 1 -18.05 47.04 38.80
C MET A 1 -18.80 46.57 37.53
N ALA A 2 -18.56 47.16 36.35
CA ALA A 2 -19.22 46.73 35.10
C ALA A 2 -18.26 46.35 33.95
N ALA A 3 -16.94 46.51 34.15
CA ALA A 3 -15.94 46.17 33.13
C ALA A 3 -15.26 44.80 33.34
N ALA A 4 -15.44 44.18 34.51
CA ALA A 4 -14.83 42.89 34.83
C ALA A 4 -15.71 41.67 34.43
N SER A 5 -17.02 41.88 34.23
CA SER A 5 -17.97 40.81 33.87
C SER A 5 -18.03 40.53 32.37
N LEU A 6 -17.68 41.49 31.51
CA LEU A 6 -17.68 41.30 30.05
C LEU A 6 -16.47 40.49 29.56
N SER A 7 -15.31 40.67 30.21
CA SER A 7 -14.05 39.99 29.85
C SER A 7 -14.08 38.49 30.19
N LEU A 8 -14.80 38.09 31.24
CA LEU A 8 -14.95 36.69 31.61
C LEU A 8 -15.94 35.95 30.70
N LEU A 9 -16.98 36.65 30.22
CA LEU A 9 -17.95 36.09 29.27
C LEU A 9 -17.33 35.88 27.87
N LEU A 10 -16.43 36.79 27.44
CA LEU A 10 -15.70 36.65 26.19
C LEU A 10 -14.64 35.54 26.25
N LEU A 11 -14.01 35.33 27.41
CA LEU A 11 -13.07 34.22 27.60
C LEU A 11 -13.79 32.87 27.58
N ILE A 12 -14.99 32.76 28.18
CA ILE A 12 -15.79 31.54 28.21
C ILE A 12 -16.39 31.23 26.83
N LEU A 13 -16.76 32.25 26.04
CA LEU A 13 -17.18 32.08 24.65
C LEU A 13 -16.00 31.69 23.74
N LEU A 14 -14.80 32.21 23.98
CA LEU A 14 -13.59 31.84 23.23
C LEU A 14 -13.04 30.46 23.62
N THR A 15 -13.22 29.99 24.86
CA THR A 15 -12.85 28.61 25.24
C THR A 15 -13.86 27.61 24.69
N ASN A 16 -15.17 27.91 24.70
CA ASN A 16 -16.18 27.04 24.10
C ASN A 16 -16.12 27.03 22.56
N PHE A 17 -15.69 28.12 21.91
CA PHE A 17 -15.40 28.12 20.46
C PHE A 17 -14.06 27.45 20.12
N ARG A 18 -13.10 27.39 21.04
CA ARG A 18 -11.85 26.64 20.84
C ARG A 18 -12.09 25.14 21.01
N ASP A 19 -12.97 24.74 21.91
CA ASP A 19 -13.40 23.35 22.08
C ASP A 19 -14.32 22.86 20.94
N GLN A 20 -14.95 23.77 20.18
CA GLN A 20 -15.65 23.44 18.92
C GLN A 20 -14.79 23.60 17.65
N VAL A 21 -13.53 24.01 17.78
CA VAL A 21 -12.51 24.00 16.69
C VAL A 21 -11.45 22.92 16.95
N LEU A 22 -11.60 22.13 18.02
CA LEU A 22 -10.79 20.95 18.33
C LEU A 22 -11.48 19.67 17.84
N SER A 23 -11.42 19.39 16.53
CA SER A 23 -11.68 18.05 15.97
C SER A 23 -11.02 17.96 14.58
N LEU A 24 -10.17 17.01 14.21
CA LEU A 24 -9.92 15.66 14.73
C LEU A 24 -8.39 15.48 14.94
N GLU A 25 -7.99 15.04 16.13
CA GLU A 25 -6.71 14.32 16.27
C GLU A 25 -6.83 12.94 15.58
N HIS A 26 -5.71 12.32 15.23
CA HIS A 26 -5.72 10.95 14.67
C HIS A 26 -6.46 10.02 15.66
N ASP A 27 -7.47 9.28 15.21
CA ASP A 27 -8.36 8.55 16.12
C ASP A 27 -7.69 7.27 16.62
N PHE A 28 -7.03 7.38 17.77
CA PHE A 28 -6.36 6.28 18.46
C PHE A 28 -7.28 5.47 19.39
N SER A 29 -8.61 5.59 19.29
CA SER A 29 -9.54 4.87 20.18
C SER A 29 -9.32 3.34 20.20
N TYR A 30 -8.91 2.77 19.06
CA TYR A 30 -8.58 1.36 18.88
C TYR A 30 -7.42 0.90 19.76
N MET A 31 -6.54 1.81 20.22
CA MET A 31 -5.41 1.48 21.08
C MET A 31 -5.84 0.81 22.39
N LYS A 32 -7.10 0.97 22.82
CA LYS A 32 -7.70 0.22 23.94
C LYS A 32 -7.69 -1.30 23.73
N SER A 33 -7.65 -1.75 22.47
CA SER A 33 -7.59 -3.16 22.07
C SER A 33 -6.19 -3.60 21.62
N VAL A 34 -5.20 -2.69 21.62
CA VAL A 34 -3.84 -2.96 21.15
C VAL A 34 -2.94 -3.31 22.33
N HIS A 35 -2.26 -4.44 22.21
CA HIS A 35 -1.33 -4.97 23.20
C HIS A 35 0.00 -5.32 22.55
N ASN A 36 1.09 -5.19 23.30
CA ASN A 36 2.35 -5.79 22.88
C ASN A 36 2.22 -7.32 22.96
N ALA A 37 2.77 -8.04 21.98
CA ALA A 37 2.77 -9.50 21.97
C ALA A 37 3.35 -10.13 23.25
N ASN A 38 4.31 -9.46 23.89
CA ASN A 38 4.91 -9.87 25.16
C ASN A 38 3.88 -10.01 26.30
N ASP A 39 2.79 -9.24 26.24
CA ASP A 39 1.76 -9.15 27.27
C ASP A 39 0.54 -10.05 26.95
N LEU A 40 0.51 -10.65 25.75
CA LEU A 40 -0.51 -11.60 25.37
C LEU A 40 -0.31 -12.95 26.09
N PRO A 41 -1.40 -13.69 26.36
CA PRO A 41 -1.30 -15.03 26.93
C PRO A 41 -0.46 -15.95 26.04
N LEU A 42 0.15 -16.97 26.66
CA LEU A 42 0.94 -17.97 25.92
C LEU A 42 0.07 -18.87 25.06
N GLU A 43 -1.16 -19.11 25.48
CA GLU A 43 -2.17 -19.83 24.72
C GLU A 43 -3.53 -19.19 24.94
N ALA A 44 -4.26 -18.89 23.86
CA ALA A 44 -5.62 -18.37 23.91
C ALA A 44 -6.45 -18.83 22.69
N GLN A 45 -7.78 -18.74 22.81
CA GLN A 45 -8.72 -19.15 21.77
C GLN A 45 -9.62 -18.02 21.32
N TYR A 46 -9.84 -17.91 20.00
CA TYR A 46 -10.65 -16.89 19.37
C TYR A 46 -11.60 -17.51 18.33
N ASP A 47 -12.63 -16.80 17.96
CA ASP A 47 -13.47 -17.20 16.83
C ASP A 47 -12.77 -16.96 15.50
N TYR A 48 -11.95 -15.91 15.40
CA TYR A 48 -11.14 -15.62 14.23
C TYR A 48 -9.75 -15.14 14.61
N ILE A 49 -8.76 -15.53 13.80
CA ILE A 49 -7.39 -15.00 13.89
C ILE A 49 -7.04 -14.40 12.54
N VAL A 50 -6.74 -13.09 12.53
CA VAL A 50 -6.30 -12.35 11.35
C VAL A 50 -4.79 -12.15 11.44
N ILE A 51 -4.05 -12.68 10.47
CA ILE A 51 -2.59 -12.57 10.41
C ILE A 51 -2.22 -11.39 9.51
N GLY A 52 -1.70 -10.33 10.10
CA GLY A 52 -1.39 -9.06 9.44
C GLY A 52 -2.48 -8.02 9.69
N GLY A 53 -2.17 -7.01 10.51
CA GLY A 53 -3.04 -5.87 10.78
C GLY A 53 -2.89 -4.80 9.70
N GLY A 54 -2.99 -5.21 8.43
CA GLY A 54 -2.69 -4.36 7.28
C GLY A 54 -3.93 -3.74 6.61
N THR A 55 -3.76 -3.32 5.35
CA THR A 55 -4.77 -2.60 4.57
C THR A 55 -6.09 -3.37 4.42
N ALA A 56 -6.06 -4.70 4.26
CA ALA A 56 -7.26 -5.54 4.27
C ALA A 56 -7.58 -6.10 5.66
N GLY A 57 -6.55 -6.36 6.48
CA GLY A 57 -6.69 -7.02 7.77
C GLY A 57 -7.45 -6.19 8.80
N CYS A 58 -7.20 -4.87 8.85
CA CYS A 58 -7.91 -3.97 9.78
C CYS A 58 -9.43 -3.92 9.54
N PRO A 59 -9.93 -3.58 8.32
CA PRO A 59 -11.38 -3.56 8.09
C PRO A 59 -12.03 -4.94 8.19
N LEU A 60 -11.31 -6.02 7.85
CA LEU A 60 -11.79 -7.39 8.05
C LEU A 60 -12.00 -7.69 9.54
N ALA A 61 -10.99 -7.42 10.37
CA ALA A 61 -11.04 -7.68 11.80
C ALA A 61 -12.11 -6.85 12.51
N ALA A 62 -12.22 -5.56 12.14
CA ALA A 62 -13.27 -4.68 12.64
C ALA A 62 -14.66 -5.21 12.31
N THR A 63 -14.85 -5.69 11.09
CA THR A 63 -16.15 -6.26 10.67
C THR A 63 -16.47 -7.54 11.43
N LEU A 64 -15.52 -8.49 11.52
CA LEU A 64 -15.75 -9.76 12.22
C LEU A 64 -16.01 -9.57 13.73
N SER A 65 -15.38 -8.55 14.35
CA SER A 65 -15.52 -8.30 15.78
C SER A 65 -16.91 -7.83 16.18
N GLU A 66 -17.74 -7.36 15.24
CA GLU A 66 -19.15 -7.02 15.49
C GLU A 66 -19.92 -8.16 16.18
N LYS A 67 -19.55 -9.41 15.95
CA LYS A 67 -20.25 -10.59 16.50
C LYS A 67 -19.37 -11.61 17.21
N TYR A 68 -18.07 -11.64 16.94
CA TYR A 68 -17.19 -12.75 17.31
C TYR A 68 -15.90 -12.25 17.94
N SER A 69 -15.21 -13.08 18.73
CA SER A 69 -13.90 -12.68 19.25
C SER A 69 -12.80 -12.80 18.18
N VAL A 70 -12.05 -11.72 17.96
CA VAL A 70 -11.06 -11.61 16.89
C VAL A 70 -9.70 -11.24 17.47
N LEU A 71 -8.67 -12.03 17.12
CA LEU A 71 -7.28 -11.66 17.35
C LEU A 71 -6.63 -11.20 16.05
N VAL A 72 -6.05 -10.01 16.03
CA VAL A 72 -5.16 -9.53 14.95
C VAL A 72 -3.72 -9.67 15.40
N LEU A 73 -2.86 -10.26 14.59
CA LEU A 73 -1.42 -10.36 14.86
C LEU A 73 -0.64 -9.55 13.83
N GLU A 74 -0.02 -8.46 14.26
CA GLU A 74 0.81 -7.58 13.45
C GLU A 74 2.28 -7.67 13.88
N ARG A 75 3.17 -7.89 12.91
CA ARG A 75 4.61 -8.02 13.18
C ARG A 75 5.29 -6.70 13.52
N GLY A 76 4.76 -5.59 13.00
CA GLY A 76 5.27 -4.25 13.26
C GLY A 76 4.74 -3.65 14.57
N SER A 77 5.19 -2.42 14.82
CA SER A 77 4.76 -1.58 15.94
C SER A 77 3.40 -0.91 15.68
N ALA A 78 2.88 -0.20 16.68
CA ALA A 78 1.76 0.71 16.49
C ALA A 78 2.24 2.02 15.80
N PRO A 79 1.39 2.71 15.00
CA PRO A 79 1.77 3.95 14.32
C PRO A 79 2.35 5.04 15.22
N VAL A 80 1.88 5.12 16.48
CA VAL A 80 2.37 6.08 17.48
C VAL A 80 3.87 5.94 17.77
N SER A 81 4.45 4.77 17.54
CA SER A 81 5.89 4.52 17.69
C SER A 81 6.72 5.16 16.58
N HIS A 82 6.10 5.57 15.47
CA HIS A 82 6.77 6.20 14.33
C HIS A 82 5.99 7.45 13.86
N PRO A 83 6.13 8.61 14.51
CA PRO A 83 5.36 9.82 14.16
C PRO A 83 5.43 10.23 12.69
N THR A 84 6.51 9.87 11.98
CA THR A 84 6.67 10.10 10.54
C THR A 84 5.64 9.36 9.68
N VAL A 85 4.97 8.32 10.17
CA VAL A 85 3.87 7.67 9.43
C VAL A 85 2.56 8.44 9.52
N LEU A 86 2.42 9.37 10.48
CA LEU A 86 1.16 10.05 10.78
C LEU A 86 0.95 11.35 9.97
N ASN A 87 1.92 11.74 9.13
CA ASN A 87 1.84 12.99 8.37
C ASN A 87 2.45 12.86 6.96
N VAL A 88 1.92 13.61 6.01
CA VAL A 88 2.36 13.68 4.61
C VAL A 88 3.84 14.04 4.47
N THR A 89 4.35 14.92 5.34
CA THR A 89 5.77 15.32 5.37
C THR A 89 6.71 14.15 5.64
N GLY A 90 6.23 13.11 6.33
CA GLY A 90 7.00 11.91 6.61
C GLY A 90 6.99 10.88 5.48
N PHE A 91 6.22 11.06 4.40
CA PHE A 91 6.12 10.08 3.30
C PHE A 91 7.50 9.68 2.75
N PHE A 92 8.28 10.63 2.22
CA PHE A 92 9.62 10.35 1.69
C PHE A 92 10.61 9.98 2.79
N ALA A 93 10.48 10.57 3.99
CA ALA A 93 11.36 10.26 5.11
C ALA A 93 11.30 8.77 5.48
N ASN A 94 10.10 8.17 5.52
CA ASN A 94 9.94 6.74 5.80
C ASN A 94 10.62 5.85 4.76
N LEU A 95 10.63 6.26 3.48
CA LEU A 95 11.22 5.49 2.38
C LEU A 95 12.75 5.60 2.32
N MET A 96 13.33 6.62 2.95
CA MET A 96 14.77 6.90 2.95
C MET A 96 15.47 6.53 4.26
N GLN A 97 14.73 6.06 5.26
CA GLN A 97 15.30 5.63 6.53
C GLN A 97 16.25 4.45 6.34
N GLN A 98 17.39 4.49 7.03
CA GLN A 98 18.28 3.33 7.11
C GLN A 98 17.59 2.21 7.90
N GLU A 99 17.71 0.98 7.40
CA GLU A 99 17.08 -0.19 8.00
C GLU A 99 17.72 -0.51 9.35
N ASN A 100 16.89 -0.66 10.38
CA ASN A 100 17.27 -0.98 11.75
C ASN A 100 16.50 -2.20 12.32
N GLY A 101 15.66 -2.85 11.51
CA GLY A 101 14.87 -4.01 11.92
C GLY A 101 13.48 -3.69 12.48
N ASP A 102 13.17 -2.41 12.73
CA ASP A 102 11.88 -1.93 13.27
C ASP A 102 11.24 -0.82 12.44
N ASN A 103 11.88 -0.33 11.37
CA ASN A 103 11.29 0.69 10.50
C ASN A 103 9.89 0.28 10.01
N PRO A 104 8.94 1.24 9.92
CA PRO A 104 7.58 0.99 9.43
C PRO A 104 7.56 0.69 7.92
N ALA A 105 8.60 1.11 7.20
CA ALA A 105 8.88 0.78 5.82
C ALA A 105 10.04 -0.22 5.77
N GLN A 106 9.74 -1.49 5.50
CA GLN A 106 10.77 -2.51 5.33
C GLN A 106 11.19 -2.57 3.85
N MET A 107 12.46 -2.31 3.60
CA MET A 107 13.04 -2.37 2.25
C MET A 107 13.34 -3.82 1.83
N PHE A 108 13.23 -4.09 0.54
CA PHE A 108 13.72 -5.32 -0.08
C PHE A 108 14.04 -5.06 -1.56
N THR A 109 14.99 -5.81 -2.11
CA THR A 109 15.33 -5.75 -3.54
C THR A 109 14.84 -7.03 -4.19
N SER A 110 14.09 -6.89 -5.28
CA SER A 110 13.70 -8.05 -6.09
C SER A 110 14.91 -8.69 -6.75
N GLU A 111 14.78 -9.95 -7.14
CA GLU A 111 15.79 -10.70 -7.91
C GLU A 111 16.01 -10.14 -9.33
N ASP A 112 15.17 -9.18 -9.74
CA ASP A 112 15.36 -8.37 -10.95
C ASP A 112 16.31 -7.18 -10.72
N GLY A 113 16.76 -6.94 -9.48
CA GLY A 113 17.60 -5.80 -9.10
C GLY A 113 16.83 -4.51 -8.83
N VAL A 114 15.49 -4.57 -8.74
CA VAL A 114 14.63 -3.40 -8.48
C VAL A 114 14.31 -3.28 -7.00
N ASP A 115 14.68 -2.15 -6.40
CA ASP A 115 14.39 -1.81 -5.01
C ASP A 115 12.90 -1.57 -4.77
N ASN A 116 12.45 -2.02 -3.61
CA ASN A 116 11.05 -2.08 -3.25
C ASN A 116 10.86 -1.96 -1.72
N VAL A 117 9.62 -1.78 -1.29
CA VAL A 117 9.26 -1.50 0.11
C VAL A 117 7.92 -2.14 0.46
N ARG A 118 7.79 -2.59 1.71
CA ARG A 118 6.51 -3.06 2.28
C ARG A 118 6.28 -2.52 3.69
N GLY A 119 5.02 -2.39 4.09
CA GLY A 119 4.67 -2.00 5.45
C GLY A 119 5.11 -3.01 6.51
N ARG A 120 5.54 -2.50 7.66
CA ARG A 120 5.82 -3.23 8.91
C ARG A 120 5.36 -2.37 10.09
N VAL A 121 4.07 -2.10 10.16
CA VAL A 121 3.41 -1.28 11.18
C VAL A 121 1.92 -1.62 11.16
N LEU A 122 1.21 -1.49 12.28
CA LEU A 122 -0.24 -1.65 12.31
C LEU A 122 -0.91 -0.61 11.38
N GLY A 123 -1.86 -1.08 10.57
CA GLY A 123 -2.37 -0.40 9.36
C GLY A 123 -1.67 -0.84 8.07
N GLY A 124 -0.49 -1.45 8.17
CA GLY A 124 0.29 -1.96 7.05
C GLY A 124 0.73 -0.87 6.07
N THR A 125 0.80 -1.20 4.79
CA THR A 125 1.31 -0.29 3.75
C THR A 125 0.49 0.99 3.58
N SER A 126 -0.78 1.04 4.05
CA SER A 126 -1.53 2.31 4.02
C SER A 126 -0.91 3.40 4.91
N MET A 127 -0.09 3.02 5.89
CA MET A 127 0.61 3.98 6.77
C MET A 127 1.88 4.57 6.15
N ILE A 128 2.36 4.03 5.02
CA ILE A 128 3.61 4.50 4.39
C ILE A 128 3.43 4.91 2.91
N ASN A 129 2.24 4.75 2.35
CA ASN A 129 1.97 5.00 0.93
C ASN A 129 1.84 6.51 0.60
N ALA A 130 1.59 6.81 -0.67
CA ALA A 130 1.39 8.17 -1.20
C ALA A 130 -0.03 8.74 -0.99
N GLY A 131 -0.92 8.07 -0.25
CA GLY A 131 -2.24 8.58 0.14
C GLY A 131 -3.32 8.66 -0.94
N PHE A 132 -2.99 8.51 -2.23
CA PHE A 132 -3.97 8.62 -3.31
C PHE A 132 -5.05 7.52 -3.25
N TYR A 133 -6.32 7.92 -3.20
CA TYR A 133 -7.48 7.04 -3.04
C TYR A 133 -8.32 7.02 -4.31
N SER A 134 -8.50 5.85 -4.92
CA SER A 134 -9.28 5.67 -6.15
C SER A 134 -9.92 4.28 -6.14
N ARG A 135 -11.23 4.22 -6.38
CA ARG A 135 -11.99 2.97 -6.45
C ARG A 135 -11.51 2.10 -7.62
N ALA A 136 -11.83 0.81 -7.58
CA ALA A 136 -11.49 -0.12 -8.64
C ALA A 136 -12.06 0.33 -9.99
N ASN A 137 -11.35 -0.02 -11.06
CA ASN A 137 -11.89 -0.10 -12.40
C ASN A 137 -13.04 -1.10 -12.41
N THR A 138 -14.18 -0.76 -13.00
CA THR A 138 -15.33 -1.67 -13.12
C THR A 138 -14.97 -2.98 -13.83
N LYS A 139 -14.02 -2.94 -14.78
CA LYS A 139 -13.47 -4.13 -15.45
C LYS A 139 -12.76 -5.07 -14.48
N PHE A 140 -12.09 -4.55 -13.44
CA PHE A 140 -11.48 -5.40 -12.42
C PHE A 140 -12.55 -6.23 -11.71
N LEU A 141 -13.67 -5.61 -11.31
CA LEU A 141 -14.76 -6.33 -10.64
C LEU A 141 -15.40 -7.38 -11.57
N SER A 142 -15.63 -7.04 -12.84
CA SER A 142 -16.24 -8.00 -13.79
C SER A 142 -15.31 -9.13 -14.21
N GLU A 143 -13.99 -8.92 -14.23
CA GLU A 143 -12.99 -9.89 -14.69
C GLU A 143 -12.26 -10.62 -13.54
N SER A 144 -12.54 -10.32 -12.26
CA SER A 144 -11.78 -10.90 -11.15
C SER A 144 -12.02 -12.39 -10.95
N GLY A 145 -13.12 -12.93 -11.48
CA GLY A 145 -13.57 -14.30 -11.23
C GLY A 145 -14.39 -14.47 -9.94
N VAL A 146 -14.64 -13.37 -9.19
CA VAL A 146 -15.52 -13.36 -8.02
C VAL A 146 -16.92 -12.92 -8.44
N LYS A 147 -17.94 -13.61 -7.94
CA LYS A 147 -19.33 -13.14 -8.04
C LYS A 147 -19.57 -12.07 -6.99
N TRP A 148 -19.32 -10.82 -7.35
CA TRP A 148 -19.52 -9.67 -6.46
C TRP A 148 -21.00 -9.34 -6.30
N ASP A 149 -21.43 -9.16 -5.05
CA ASP A 149 -22.62 -8.37 -4.76
C ASP A 149 -22.23 -6.89 -4.80
N LEU A 150 -22.57 -6.22 -5.92
CA LEU A 150 -22.14 -4.85 -6.18
C LEU A 150 -22.70 -3.84 -5.18
N ASP A 151 -23.86 -4.10 -4.58
CA ASP A 151 -24.41 -3.26 -3.50
C ASP A 151 -23.58 -3.38 -2.22
N SER A 152 -23.19 -4.61 -1.85
CA SER A 152 -22.24 -4.82 -0.74
C SER A 152 -20.86 -4.22 -1.03
N VAL A 153 -20.38 -4.22 -2.28
CA VAL A 153 -19.11 -3.58 -2.68
C VAL A 153 -19.20 -2.06 -2.52
N GLU A 154 -20.28 -1.45 -3.01
CA GLU A 154 -20.50 -0.01 -2.91
C GLU A 154 -20.54 0.44 -1.44
N LYS A 155 -21.35 -0.22 -0.61
CA LYS A 155 -21.44 0.05 0.84
C LYS A 155 -20.12 -0.16 1.57
N ALA A 156 -19.29 -1.10 1.10
CA ALA A 156 -17.98 -1.32 1.68
C ALA A 156 -16.98 -0.19 1.30
N TYR A 157 -17.07 0.37 0.09
CA TYR A 157 -16.32 1.58 -0.28
C TYR A 157 -16.76 2.78 0.55
N GLU A 158 -18.06 3.07 0.59
CA GLU A 158 -18.63 4.20 1.35
C GLU A 158 -18.21 4.15 2.82
N TRP A 159 -18.30 2.97 3.45
CA TRP A 159 -17.88 2.79 4.84
C TRP A 159 -16.41 3.11 5.11
N VAL A 160 -15.52 2.87 4.13
CA VAL A 160 -14.09 3.24 4.22
C VAL A 160 -13.92 4.74 4.00
N GLU A 161 -14.59 5.27 2.98
CA GLU A 161 -14.49 6.66 2.53
C GLU A 161 -14.92 7.65 3.62
N GLU A 162 -16.05 7.38 4.27
CA GLU A 162 -16.59 8.18 5.38
C GLU A 162 -15.62 8.32 6.56
N THR A 163 -14.64 7.42 6.67
CA THR A 163 -13.72 7.38 7.81
C THR A 163 -12.33 7.93 7.48
N LEU A 164 -11.84 7.73 6.26
CA LEU A 164 -10.43 7.97 5.93
C LEU A 164 -10.17 8.97 4.80
N VAL A 165 -11.19 9.28 3.98
CA VAL A 165 -10.96 9.89 2.67
C VAL A 165 -11.40 11.35 2.66
N SER A 166 -10.44 12.22 2.38
CA SER A 166 -10.65 13.65 2.23
C SER A 166 -10.47 14.08 0.77
N ARG A 167 -11.19 15.11 0.36
CA ARG A 167 -10.92 15.79 -0.92
C ARG A 167 -9.67 16.66 -0.76
N PRO A 168 -8.59 16.42 -1.53
CA PRO A 168 -7.37 17.20 -1.38
C PRO A 168 -7.55 18.63 -1.91
N SER A 169 -6.90 19.58 -1.22
CA SER A 169 -6.57 20.89 -1.81
C SER A 169 -5.42 20.69 -2.79
N LEU A 170 -5.64 21.07 -4.05
CA LEU A 170 -4.71 20.78 -5.13
C LEU A 170 -3.43 21.61 -4.97
N ALA A 171 -2.29 20.94 -4.78
CA ALA A 171 -1.00 21.58 -4.69
C ALA A 171 -0.63 22.23 -6.03
N ILE A 172 0.28 23.21 -5.98
CA ILE A 172 0.70 23.96 -7.17
C ILE A 172 1.24 23.01 -8.25
N TRP A 173 2.12 22.07 -7.88
CA TRP A 173 2.66 21.10 -8.84
C TRP A 173 1.57 20.21 -9.44
N GLN A 174 0.65 19.74 -8.61
CA GLN A 174 -0.45 18.88 -9.05
C GLN A 174 -1.39 19.63 -9.99
N SER A 175 -1.55 20.94 -9.82
CA SER A 175 -2.29 21.81 -10.75
C SER A 175 -1.62 21.86 -12.11
N PHE A 176 -0.31 22.10 -12.18
CA PHE A 176 0.44 22.08 -13.45
C PHE A 176 0.48 20.68 -14.08
N GLY A 177 0.60 19.63 -13.29
CA GLY A 177 0.53 18.25 -13.77
C GLY A 177 -0.82 17.93 -14.40
N LYS A 178 -1.92 18.39 -13.78
CA LYS A 178 -3.28 18.25 -14.33
C LYS A 178 -3.42 18.96 -15.67
N GLU A 179 -3.00 20.21 -15.77
CA GLU A 179 -3.07 20.97 -17.02
C GLU A 179 -2.17 20.36 -18.10
N ALA A 180 -0.96 19.92 -17.77
CA ALA A 180 -0.07 19.23 -18.72
C ALA A 180 -0.68 17.92 -19.26
N LEU A 181 -1.40 17.16 -18.43
CA LEU A 181 -2.14 15.99 -18.89
C LEU A 181 -3.26 16.37 -19.88
N LEU A 182 -4.02 17.43 -19.59
CA LEU A 182 -5.09 17.90 -20.47
C LEU A 182 -4.56 18.47 -21.79
N GLU A 183 -3.52 19.33 -21.72
CA GLU A 183 -2.86 19.93 -22.88
C GLU A 183 -2.20 18.87 -23.79
N SER A 184 -1.68 17.78 -23.21
CA SER A 184 -1.15 16.64 -23.95
C SER A 184 -2.23 15.66 -24.45
N GLY A 185 -3.52 15.97 -24.26
CA GLY A 185 -4.64 15.21 -24.82
C GLY A 185 -5.12 14.03 -23.97
N VAL A 186 -4.77 13.96 -22.68
CA VAL A 186 -5.35 12.99 -21.71
C VAL A 186 -6.66 13.54 -21.16
N GLY A 187 -7.65 13.72 -22.04
CA GLY A 187 -9.00 14.19 -21.71
C GLY A 187 -10.02 13.05 -21.58
N PRO A 188 -11.25 13.34 -21.10
CA PRO A 188 -11.73 14.65 -20.63
C PRO A 188 -11.23 15.00 -19.22
N ASP A 189 -11.45 16.25 -18.78
CA ASP A 189 -11.36 16.61 -17.36
C ASP A 189 -12.60 16.08 -16.63
N ASN A 190 -12.38 15.14 -15.71
CA ASN A 190 -13.43 14.53 -14.90
C ASN A 190 -13.64 15.26 -13.56
N GLY A 191 -12.92 16.35 -13.29
CA GLY A 191 -12.98 17.05 -12.01
C GLY A 191 -12.58 16.15 -10.84
N TYR A 192 -13.27 16.29 -9.71
CA TYR A 192 -13.08 15.42 -8.55
C TYR A 192 -13.96 14.17 -8.67
N THR A 193 -13.35 12.98 -8.63
CA THR A 193 -14.09 11.72 -8.53
C THR A 193 -13.22 10.61 -7.96
N LEU A 194 -13.81 9.77 -7.10
CA LEU A 194 -13.15 8.57 -6.58
C LEU A 194 -13.13 7.44 -7.62
N ASN A 195 -14.00 7.49 -8.63
CA ASN A 195 -14.12 6.43 -9.62
C ASN A 195 -12.94 6.40 -10.59
N HIS A 196 -12.50 5.20 -10.97
CA HIS A 196 -11.53 5.02 -12.04
C HIS A 196 -12.19 5.31 -13.40
N LYS A 197 -11.83 6.44 -14.03
CA LYS A 197 -12.41 6.89 -15.31
C LYS A 197 -11.32 7.32 -16.28
N LEU A 198 -11.48 7.01 -17.56
CA LEU A 198 -10.62 7.52 -18.62
C LEU A 198 -10.63 9.07 -18.64
N GLY A 199 -9.47 9.65 -18.89
CA GLY A 199 -9.23 11.10 -18.83
C GLY A 199 -8.43 11.52 -17.59
N THR A 200 -8.39 12.82 -17.34
CA THR A 200 -7.70 13.41 -16.19
C THR A 200 -8.68 13.62 -15.04
N LYS A 201 -8.26 13.35 -13.81
CA LYS A 201 -9.08 13.59 -12.61
C LYS A 201 -8.24 14.02 -11.41
N ILE A 202 -8.90 14.68 -10.46
CA ILE A 202 -8.49 14.78 -9.06
C ILE A 202 -9.20 13.64 -8.32
N SER A 203 -8.51 12.94 -7.42
CA SER A 203 -9.10 11.86 -6.62
C SER A 203 -9.05 12.17 -5.13
N GLY A 204 -9.63 11.30 -4.31
CA GLY A 204 -9.55 11.38 -2.86
C GLY A 204 -8.13 11.14 -2.35
N SER A 205 -7.88 11.57 -1.12
CA SER A 205 -6.63 11.40 -0.41
C SER A 205 -6.91 10.83 0.97
N THR A 206 -6.04 9.94 1.45
CA THR A 206 -5.98 9.55 2.86
C THR A 206 -5.01 10.44 3.64
N PHE A 207 -4.71 11.63 3.12
CA PHE A 207 -4.20 12.76 3.88
C PHE A 207 -5.29 13.82 3.99
N ASP A 208 -5.51 14.36 5.19
CA ASP A 208 -6.43 15.48 5.44
C ASP A 208 -5.85 16.82 4.94
N ASP A 209 -6.63 17.88 5.10
CA ASP A 209 -6.31 19.25 4.66
C ASP A 209 -5.11 19.88 5.37
N VAL A 210 -4.77 19.40 6.58
CA VAL A 210 -3.57 19.81 7.32
C VAL A 210 -2.42 18.80 7.21
N GLY A 211 -2.57 17.79 6.34
CA GLY A 211 -1.54 16.82 5.99
C GLY A 211 -1.39 15.64 6.96
N ARG A 212 -2.31 15.45 7.91
CA ARG A 212 -2.33 14.21 8.73
C ARG A 212 -2.69 13.04 7.83
N ARG A 213 -2.00 11.92 8.04
CA ARG A 213 -2.33 10.65 7.40
C ARG A 213 -3.49 10.00 8.16
N HIS A 214 -4.45 9.51 7.40
CA HIS A 214 -5.41 8.50 7.82
C HIS A 214 -5.10 7.16 7.14
N GLY A 215 -5.33 6.05 7.84
CA GLY A 215 -4.98 4.73 7.32
C GLY A 215 -5.89 3.62 7.81
N ALA A 216 -5.69 2.41 7.26
CA ALA A 216 -6.55 1.26 7.56
C ALA A 216 -6.68 0.97 9.06
N VAL A 217 -5.67 1.36 9.86
CA VAL A 217 -5.69 1.18 11.32
C VAL A 217 -6.88 1.86 12.00
N GLU A 218 -7.32 3.03 11.54
CA GLU A 218 -8.47 3.74 12.12
C GLU A 218 -9.80 3.02 11.84
N LEU A 219 -9.86 2.14 10.84
CA LEU A 219 -11.04 1.30 10.59
C LEU A 219 -11.28 0.29 11.73
N LEU A 220 -10.27 0.01 12.57
CA LEU A 220 -10.44 -0.78 13.79
C LEU A 220 -11.41 -0.10 14.78
N ASN A 221 -11.51 1.24 14.77
CA ASN A 221 -12.44 1.99 15.62
C ASN A 221 -13.92 1.66 15.32
N LYS A 222 -14.21 1.17 14.11
CA LYS A 222 -15.55 0.79 13.69
C LYS A 222 -15.93 -0.65 14.08
N GLY A 223 -15.02 -1.40 14.69
CA GLY A 223 -15.27 -2.72 15.25
C GLY A 223 -15.74 -2.66 16.70
N ASN A 224 -16.16 -3.81 17.24
CA ASN A 224 -16.42 -3.93 18.66
C ASN A 224 -15.10 -4.16 19.42
N LEU A 225 -14.62 -3.13 20.12
CA LEU A 225 -13.33 -3.15 20.82
C LEU A 225 -13.28 -4.13 22.01
N THR A 226 -14.41 -4.62 22.52
CA THR A 226 -14.39 -5.68 23.55
C THR A 226 -14.18 -7.07 22.97
N ASN A 227 -14.55 -7.23 21.69
CA ASN A 227 -14.40 -8.48 20.96
C ASN A 227 -13.09 -8.53 20.15
N LEU A 228 -12.50 -7.37 19.89
CA LEU A 228 -11.27 -7.21 19.13
C LEU A 228 -10.06 -7.14 20.07
N GLN A 229 -9.04 -7.94 19.77
CA GLN A 229 -7.72 -7.83 20.38
C GLN A 229 -6.66 -7.75 19.28
N VAL A 230 -5.68 -6.86 19.44
CA VAL A 230 -4.60 -6.65 18.46
C VAL A 230 -3.26 -6.84 19.16
N GLY A 231 -2.46 -7.79 18.70
CA GLY A 231 -1.08 -7.99 19.13
C GLY A 231 -0.10 -7.35 18.15
N VAL A 232 0.60 -6.29 18.57
CA VAL A 232 1.73 -5.70 17.83
C VAL A 232 3.05 -6.34 18.25
N HIS A 233 4.07 -6.26 17.41
CA HIS A 233 5.33 -7.01 17.53
C HIS A 233 5.12 -8.53 17.62
N ALA A 234 4.06 -9.04 16.97
CA ALA A 234 3.72 -10.44 16.89
C ALA A 234 4.10 -11.00 15.51
N THR A 235 5.25 -11.67 15.41
CA THR A 235 5.66 -12.31 14.15
C THR A 235 5.05 -13.70 14.06
N VAL A 236 4.05 -13.88 13.19
CA VAL A 236 3.46 -15.22 12.94
C VAL A 236 4.46 -16.08 12.15
N ASP A 237 4.83 -17.22 12.72
CA ASP A 237 5.82 -18.12 12.13
C ASP A 237 5.18 -19.19 11.25
N ARG A 238 4.06 -19.77 11.69
CA ARG A 238 3.33 -20.82 10.96
C ARG A 238 1.90 -21.00 11.45
N ILE A 239 1.08 -21.61 10.59
CA ILE A 239 -0.27 -22.10 10.88
C ILE A 239 -0.18 -23.56 11.35
N ILE A 240 -1.00 -23.91 12.34
CA ILE A 240 -1.14 -25.25 12.91
C ILE A 240 -2.33 -25.93 12.24
N PHE A 241 -2.15 -27.19 11.82
CA PHE A 241 -3.19 -27.97 11.16
C PHE A 241 -3.54 -29.24 11.95
N SER A 242 -4.82 -29.60 11.89
CA SER A 242 -5.35 -30.91 12.27
C SER A 242 -5.63 -31.73 11.01
N THR A 243 -5.15 -32.97 10.98
CA THR A 243 -5.38 -33.94 9.90
C THR A 243 -6.46 -34.97 10.26
N LYS A 244 -7.34 -34.66 11.23
CA LYS A 244 -8.44 -35.55 11.65
C LYS A 244 -9.56 -35.68 10.61
N THR A 245 -9.64 -34.74 9.68
CA THR A 245 -10.58 -34.70 8.57
C THR A 245 -9.89 -35.03 7.25
N SER A 246 -10.66 -35.33 6.20
CA SER A 246 -10.13 -35.63 4.86
C SER A 246 -9.23 -34.52 4.30
N SER A 247 -9.62 -33.27 4.52
CA SER A 247 -8.80 -32.09 4.26
C SER A 247 -8.19 -31.56 5.56
N PRO A 248 -6.93 -31.07 5.56
CA PRO A 248 -6.32 -30.46 6.74
C PRO A 248 -7.10 -29.21 7.16
N SER A 249 -7.40 -29.12 8.45
CA SER A 249 -8.14 -28.00 9.03
C SER A 249 -7.17 -27.11 9.80
N ALA A 250 -7.14 -25.81 9.50
CA ALA A 250 -6.33 -24.85 10.25
C ALA A 250 -6.97 -24.63 11.63
N ILE A 251 -6.21 -24.89 12.70
CA ILE A 251 -6.70 -24.88 14.09
C ILE A 251 -6.04 -23.81 14.96
N GLY A 252 -4.96 -23.20 14.49
CA GLY A 252 -4.27 -22.15 15.24
C GLY A 252 -3.04 -21.62 14.51
N VAL A 253 -2.32 -20.74 15.18
CA VAL A 253 -1.04 -20.18 14.72
C VAL A 253 -0.02 -20.22 15.84
N ILE A 254 1.25 -20.31 15.45
CA ILE A 254 2.39 -20.04 16.33
C ILE A 254 2.95 -18.68 15.94
N TYR A 255 3.14 -17.81 16.92
CA TYR A 255 3.78 -16.52 16.73
C TYR A 255 4.83 -16.24 17.80
N THR A 256 5.80 -15.40 17.46
CA THR A 256 6.91 -15.03 18.33
C THR A 256 6.82 -13.54 18.68
N ASP A 257 6.99 -13.22 19.96
CA ASP A 257 7.02 -11.84 20.48
C ASP A 257 8.38 -11.15 20.24
N SER A 258 8.53 -9.90 20.68
CA SER A 258 9.79 -9.16 20.52
C SER A 258 10.92 -9.67 21.42
N LYS A 259 10.60 -10.46 22.46
CA LYS A 259 11.57 -11.11 23.36
C LYS A 259 11.97 -12.51 22.89
N GLY A 260 11.44 -12.98 21.76
CA GLY A 260 11.73 -14.31 21.22
C GLY A 260 10.92 -15.43 21.86
N LYS A 261 9.91 -15.11 22.67
CA LYS A 261 9.01 -16.09 23.28
C LYS A 261 7.97 -16.54 22.26
N SER A 262 7.70 -17.84 22.24
CA SER A 262 6.68 -18.43 21.37
C SER A 262 5.32 -18.47 22.07
N HIS A 263 4.28 -18.08 21.34
CA HIS A 263 2.89 -18.06 21.74
C HIS A 263 2.04 -18.86 20.75
N LYS A 264 0.87 -19.29 21.21
CA LYS A 264 -0.11 -20.01 20.41
C LYS A 264 -1.47 -19.32 20.48
N ALA A 265 -2.10 -19.09 19.33
CA ALA A 265 -3.50 -18.70 19.27
C ALA A 265 -4.28 -19.75 18.49
N LEU A 266 -5.38 -20.24 19.04
CA LEU A 266 -6.21 -21.28 18.45
C LEU A 266 -7.57 -20.71 18.01
N VAL A 267 -8.18 -21.35 17.01
CA VAL A 267 -9.57 -21.04 16.64
C VAL A 267 -10.56 -21.96 17.36
N ARG A 268 -11.71 -21.41 17.73
CA ARG A 268 -12.87 -22.15 18.26
C ARG A 268 -13.58 -22.92 17.14
N ASP A 269 -14.58 -23.72 17.51
CA ASP A 269 -15.45 -24.40 16.57
C ASP A 269 -16.10 -23.42 15.56
N LYS A 270 -16.05 -23.80 14.27
CA LYS A 270 -16.45 -22.96 13.12
C LYS A 270 -15.63 -21.67 12.96
N GLY A 271 -14.55 -21.51 13.72
CA GLY A 271 -13.61 -20.41 13.56
C GLY A 271 -12.72 -20.59 12.34
N GLU A 272 -12.14 -19.49 11.89
CA GLU A 272 -11.26 -19.46 10.71
C GLU A 272 -10.02 -18.61 10.96
N ILE A 273 -8.91 -19.00 10.33
CA ILE A 273 -7.68 -18.22 10.26
C ILE A 273 -7.67 -17.50 8.92
N ILE A 274 -7.35 -16.20 8.93
CA ILE A 274 -7.31 -15.38 7.72
C ILE A 274 -5.94 -14.74 7.59
N LEU A 275 -5.27 -15.03 6.48
CA LEU A 275 -4.03 -14.36 6.07
C LEU A 275 -4.36 -13.02 5.41
N SER A 276 -3.88 -11.94 5.99
CA SER A 276 -3.90 -10.58 5.47
C SER A 276 -2.50 -9.94 5.54
N ALA A 277 -1.46 -10.77 5.39
CA ALA A 277 -0.04 -10.40 5.54
C ALA A 277 0.57 -9.83 4.24
N GLY A 278 -0.26 -9.59 3.22
CA GLY A 278 0.10 -8.97 1.95
C GLY A 278 0.79 -9.93 0.97
N PRO A 279 1.06 -9.46 -0.26
CA PRO A 279 1.62 -10.28 -1.35
C PRO A 279 2.93 -10.98 -1.03
N ILE A 280 3.72 -10.44 -0.11
CA ILE A 280 4.98 -11.05 0.32
C ILE A 280 4.77 -11.97 1.53
N GLY A 281 4.01 -11.53 2.53
CA GLY A 281 3.85 -12.26 3.79
C GLY A 281 2.89 -13.46 3.70
N SER A 282 1.76 -13.32 3.00
CA SER A 282 0.75 -14.38 2.90
C SER A 282 1.28 -15.65 2.22
N PRO A 283 1.89 -15.61 1.02
CA PRO A 283 2.48 -16.82 0.44
C PRO A 283 3.67 -17.34 1.25
N GLN A 284 4.48 -16.46 1.86
CA GLN A 284 5.57 -16.88 2.75
C GLN A 284 5.06 -17.75 3.92
N ILE A 285 4.00 -17.31 4.60
CA ILE A 285 3.44 -18.03 5.75
C ILE A 285 2.81 -19.35 5.30
N LEU A 286 2.12 -19.39 4.14
CA LEU A 286 1.60 -20.65 3.59
C LEU A 286 2.73 -21.67 3.35
N LEU A 287 3.82 -21.25 2.69
CA LEU A 287 4.97 -22.10 2.43
C LEU A 287 5.60 -22.61 3.73
N LEU A 288 5.85 -21.74 4.71
CA LEU A 288 6.38 -22.10 6.03
C LEU A 288 5.45 -23.03 6.83
N SER A 289 4.16 -23.01 6.51
CA SER A 289 3.14 -23.86 7.15
C SER A 289 2.88 -25.16 6.39
N GLY A 290 3.69 -25.49 5.38
CA GLY A 290 3.57 -26.74 4.64
C GLY A 290 2.49 -26.74 3.55
N ILE A 291 1.98 -25.57 3.14
CA ILE A 291 1.06 -25.42 2.01
C ILE A 291 1.83 -24.82 0.83
N GLY A 292 2.08 -25.63 -0.19
CA GLY A 292 2.90 -25.21 -1.32
C GLY A 292 3.27 -26.34 -2.27
N PRO A 293 4.13 -26.09 -3.28
CA PRO A 293 4.56 -27.12 -4.21
C PRO A 293 5.34 -28.22 -3.48
N SER A 294 4.87 -29.48 -3.57
CA SER A 294 5.44 -30.59 -2.79
C SER A 294 6.94 -30.76 -2.99
N SER A 295 7.44 -30.74 -4.23
CA SER A 295 8.87 -30.89 -4.53
C SER A 295 9.71 -29.78 -3.89
N TYR A 296 9.21 -28.54 -3.92
CA TYR A 296 9.87 -27.39 -3.31
C TYR A 296 9.90 -27.50 -1.78
N LEU A 297 8.77 -27.81 -1.14
CA LEU A 297 8.71 -27.97 0.32
C LEU A 297 9.59 -29.13 0.81
N SER A 298 9.57 -30.27 0.12
CA SER A 298 10.46 -31.40 0.43
C SER A 298 11.93 -31.03 0.29
N SER A 299 12.31 -30.23 -0.71
CA SER A 299 13.70 -29.80 -0.90
C SER A 299 14.24 -28.94 0.26
N LEU A 300 13.33 -28.34 1.04
CA LEU A 300 13.63 -27.53 2.22
C LEU A 300 13.34 -28.25 3.54
N TYR A 301 13.01 -29.55 3.50
CA TYR A 301 12.62 -30.34 4.67
C TYR A 301 11.43 -29.77 5.45
N ILE A 302 10.54 -29.03 4.77
CA ILE A 302 9.30 -28.54 5.35
C ILE A 302 8.24 -29.66 5.25
N PRO A 303 7.63 -30.09 6.38
CA PRO A 303 6.54 -31.07 6.34
C PRO A 303 5.38 -30.57 5.48
N ILE A 304 4.96 -31.39 4.52
CA ILE A 304 3.88 -31.04 3.60
C ILE A 304 2.54 -31.31 4.30
N VAL A 305 1.75 -30.25 4.49
CA VAL A 305 0.36 -30.31 4.94
C VAL A 305 -0.56 -30.49 3.75
N HIS A 306 -0.35 -29.71 2.69
CA HIS A 306 -1.13 -29.79 1.46
C HIS A 306 -0.31 -29.38 0.24
N SER A 307 -0.39 -30.16 -0.83
CA SER A 307 0.25 -29.82 -2.10
C SER A 307 -0.56 -28.75 -2.82
N GLN A 308 -0.01 -27.54 -2.90
CA GLN A 308 -0.61 -26.42 -3.62
C GLN A 308 0.44 -25.80 -4.55
N PRO A 309 0.50 -26.22 -5.84
CA PRO A 309 1.59 -25.85 -6.75
C PRO A 309 1.67 -24.36 -7.10
N ASN A 310 0.61 -23.60 -6.82
CA ASN A 310 0.52 -22.19 -7.19
C ASN A 310 0.89 -21.21 -6.07
N VAL A 311 1.13 -21.66 -4.83
CA VAL A 311 1.58 -20.74 -3.75
C VAL A 311 2.92 -20.12 -4.13
N GLY A 312 2.99 -18.78 -4.03
CA GLY A 312 4.16 -17.99 -4.42
C GLY A 312 4.34 -17.86 -5.93
N LYS A 313 3.41 -18.35 -6.76
CA LYS A 313 3.42 -18.12 -8.22
C LYS A 313 2.61 -16.87 -8.57
N PHE A 314 2.77 -16.40 -9.81
CA PHE A 314 2.05 -15.24 -10.35
C PHE A 314 2.30 -13.96 -9.55
N MET A 315 3.53 -13.78 -9.04
CA MET A 315 3.93 -12.52 -8.41
C MET A 315 4.02 -11.45 -9.49
N ALA A 316 3.24 -10.39 -9.38
CA ALA A 316 3.23 -9.30 -10.34
C ALA A 316 3.56 -7.98 -9.65
N ASP A 317 4.32 -7.12 -10.30
CA ASP A 317 4.53 -5.74 -9.88
C ASP A 317 4.38 -4.82 -11.08
N ASN A 318 3.53 -3.80 -10.94
CA ASN A 318 3.36 -2.83 -12.01
C ASN A 318 4.66 -2.05 -12.17
N PRO A 319 5.28 -2.08 -13.37
CA PRO A 319 6.49 -1.31 -13.62
C PRO A 319 6.17 0.18 -13.52
N ARG A 320 7.15 0.94 -13.03
CA ARG A 320 7.15 2.40 -13.01
C ARG A 320 8.38 2.91 -13.72
N ASN A 321 8.21 3.79 -14.69
CA ASN A 321 9.28 4.62 -15.21
C ASN A 321 9.02 6.07 -14.78
N ASN A 322 10.10 6.80 -14.51
CA ASN A 322 10.02 8.15 -13.95
C ASN A 322 10.85 9.11 -14.79
N ILE A 323 10.33 10.31 -15.00
CA ILE A 323 11.11 11.47 -15.41
C ILE A 323 11.14 12.46 -14.25
N ASN A 324 12.33 12.71 -13.72
CA ASN A 324 12.52 13.59 -12.56
C ASN A 324 13.11 14.91 -13.01
N LEU A 325 12.34 15.98 -12.86
CA LEU A 325 12.72 17.36 -13.16
C LEU A 325 13.32 17.99 -11.91
N ILE A 326 14.46 18.65 -12.06
CA ILE A 326 14.98 19.57 -11.06
C ILE A 326 14.27 20.90 -11.28
N ILE A 327 13.62 21.41 -10.22
CA ILE A 327 12.86 22.65 -10.28
C ILE A 327 13.78 23.84 -10.00
N PRO A 328 13.79 24.90 -10.84
CA PRO A 328 14.73 26.02 -10.73
C PRO A 328 14.52 26.94 -9.52
N PHE A 329 13.47 26.71 -8.73
CA PHE A 329 13.12 27.48 -7.55
C PHE A 329 12.59 26.55 -6.44
N PRO A 330 12.66 26.98 -5.16
CA PRO A 330 12.06 26.22 -4.06
C PRO A 330 10.59 25.89 -4.34
N PHE A 331 10.23 24.63 -4.14
CA PHE A 331 8.92 24.10 -4.49
C PHE A 331 8.36 23.22 -3.38
N ASP A 332 7.09 23.40 -3.04
CA ASP A 332 6.45 22.62 -1.99
C ASP A 332 6.29 21.15 -2.39
N ALA A 333 6.58 20.25 -1.44
CA ALA A 333 6.35 18.83 -1.63
C ALA A 333 4.84 18.54 -1.76
N SER A 334 4.49 17.64 -2.67
CA SER A 334 3.11 17.22 -2.88
C SER A 334 3.06 15.72 -3.13
N PRO A 335 2.19 14.98 -2.41
CA PRO A 335 1.87 13.60 -2.77
C PRO A 335 1.05 13.59 -4.06
N VAL A 336 0.75 12.40 -4.56
CA VAL A 336 -0.13 12.25 -5.72
C VAL A 336 -1.54 12.75 -5.36
N GLN A 337 -2.10 13.65 -6.17
CA GLN A 337 -3.48 14.15 -6.03
C GLN A 337 -4.29 14.05 -7.34
N ILE A 338 -3.57 13.93 -8.47
CA ILE A 338 -4.13 13.82 -9.82
C ILE A 338 -3.64 12.56 -10.52
N VAL A 339 -4.43 12.12 -11.49
CA VAL A 339 -4.04 11.04 -12.38
C VAL A 339 -4.62 11.26 -13.78
N GLY A 340 -3.83 10.96 -14.81
CA GLY A 340 -4.29 10.84 -16.18
C GLY A 340 -4.45 9.37 -16.54
N ILE A 341 -5.65 8.95 -16.93
CA ILE A 341 -5.98 7.54 -17.16
C ILE A 341 -6.30 7.34 -18.64
N THR A 342 -5.59 6.41 -19.28
CA THR A 342 -5.89 5.92 -20.62
C THR A 342 -6.21 4.42 -20.58
N ASN A 343 -6.55 3.83 -21.73
CA ASN A 343 -6.72 2.37 -21.82
C ASN A 343 -5.40 1.60 -21.62
N ASP A 344 -4.26 2.24 -21.88
CA ASP A 344 -2.96 1.58 -21.97
C ASP A 344 -2.05 1.89 -20.79
N TYR A 345 -2.23 3.05 -20.15
CA TYR A 345 -1.37 3.55 -19.08
C TYR A 345 -2.06 4.61 -18.22
N TYR A 346 -1.49 4.87 -17.06
CA TYR A 346 -1.85 5.87 -16.07
C TYR A 346 -0.61 6.73 -15.79
N ILE A 347 -0.80 8.04 -15.63
CA ILE A 347 0.29 8.97 -15.29
C ILE A 347 -0.05 9.69 -14.00
N GLU A 348 0.86 9.62 -13.04
CA GLU A 348 0.77 10.31 -11.75
C GLU A 348 2.01 11.20 -11.59
N THR A 349 1.90 12.23 -10.76
CA THR A 349 3.04 13.12 -10.49
C THR A 349 3.20 13.36 -8.99
N VAL A 350 4.43 13.63 -8.56
CA VAL A 350 4.76 14.03 -7.17
C VAL A 350 5.81 15.13 -7.18
N SER A 351 5.89 15.91 -6.11
CA SER A 351 7.02 16.81 -5.85
C SER A 351 7.61 16.56 -4.47
N TYR A 352 8.92 16.71 -4.32
CA TYR A 352 9.63 16.51 -3.07
C TYR A 352 10.94 17.29 -3.01
N SER A 353 11.45 17.47 -1.80
CA SER A 353 12.72 18.17 -1.55
C SER A 353 13.77 17.18 -1.07
N LEU A 354 14.90 17.11 -1.76
CA LEU A 354 16.08 16.36 -1.31
C LEU A 354 17.00 17.29 -0.55
N ALA A 355 17.32 16.94 0.70
CA ALA A 355 18.38 17.61 1.43
C ALA A 355 19.74 17.02 1.02
N PHE A 356 20.71 17.90 0.75
CA PHE A 356 22.09 17.49 0.56
C PHE A 356 23.00 18.31 1.49
N ALA A 357 23.92 17.61 2.14
CA ALA A 357 25.00 18.26 2.88
C ALA A 357 26.13 18.58 1.89
N PRO A 358 26.60 19.84 1.79
CA PRO A 358 27.83 20.11 1.04
C PRO A 358 28.98 19.35 1.71
N ASN A 359 29.85 18.73 0.91
CA ASN A 359 31.10 18.17 1.42
C ASN A 359 31.90 19.28 2.13
N PRO A 360 32.43 19.05 3.34
CA PRO A 360 33.24 20.06 4.00
C PRO A 360 34.51 20.31 3.17
N THR A 361 34.62 21.50 2.57
CA THR A 361 35.88 21.96 1.97
C THR A 361 36.91 22.19 3.08
N PRO A 362 38.16 21.70 2.98
CA PRO A 362 39.12 21.69 4.10
C PRO A 362 39.61 23.07 4.60
N SER A 363 39.14 24.19 4.05
CA SER A 363 39.82 25.49 4.14
C SER A 363 38.97 26.65 4.67
N THR A 364 37.82 26.41 5.31
CA THR A 364 37.02 27.50 5.91
C THR A 364 36.72 27.26 7.39
N LEU A 365 37.29 28.12 8.25
CA LEU A 365 37.07 28.24 9.71
C LEU A 365 35.66 28.76 10.10
N LEU A 366 34.67 28.63 9.22
CA LEU A 366 33.29 29.08 9.46
C LEU A 366 32.32 27.89 9.33
N PRO A 367 31.39 27.69 10.28
CA PRO A 367 30.39 26.64 10.16
C PRO A 367 29.38 27.03 9.07
N LEU A 368 29.59 26.55 7.84
CA LEU A 368 28.57 26.58 6.79
C LEU A 368 27.60 25.42 7.01
N ALA A 369 26.70 25.59 7.98
CA ALA A 369 25.57 24.69 8.19
C ALA A 369 24.30 25.34 7.61
N SER A 370 24.14 25.29 6.29
CA SER A 370 22.82 25.35 5.68
C SER A 370 22.68 24.18 4.72
N SER A 371 21.75 23.27 5.02
CA SER A 371 21.32 22.26 4.06
C SER A 371 20.71 22.97 2.86
N SER A 372 21.30 22.82 1.70
CA SER A 372 20.65 23.24 0.46
C SER A 372 19.64 22.17 0.07
N HIS A 373 18.45 22.60 -0.34
CA HIS A 373 17.36 21.71 -0.71
C HIS A 373 17.17 21.72 -2.22
N LEU A 374 17.15 20.53 -2.84
CA LEU A 374 16.83 20.36 -4.25
C LEU A 374 15.34 20.07 -4.36
N SER A 375 14.58 20.98 -4.97
CA SER A 375 13.19 20.72 -5.32
C SER A 375 13.14 19.85 -6.58
N VAL A 376 12.49 18.69 -6.47
CA VAL A 376 12.38 17.70 -7.54
C VAL A 376 10.91 17.42 -7.79
N ALA A 377 10.54 17.31 -9.06
CA ALA A 377 9.22 16.88 -9.45
C ALA A 377 9.32 15.64 -10.34
N SER A 378 8.57 14.60 -10.02
CA SER A 378 8.58 13.33 -10.74
C SER A 378 7.27 13.14 -11.49
N ILE A 379 7.37 12.78 -12.77
CA ILE A 379 6.25 12.33 -13.60
C ILE A 379 6.46 10.84 -13.82
N SER A 380 5.52 10.03 -13.34
CA SER A 380 5.62 8.58 -13.30
C SER A 380 4.53 7.95 -14.13
N ASP A 381 4.86 6.92 -14.91
CA ASP A 381 3.87 6.07 -15.53
C ASP A 381 3.65 4.75 -14.79
N LYS A 382 2.44 4.23 -14.95
CA LYS A 382 1.97 2.89 -14.59
C LYS A 382 1.14 2.36 -15.74
N PHE A 383 0.99 1.06 -15.90
CA PHE A 383 0.00 0.51 -16.83
C PHE A 383 -0.85 -0.63 -16.24
N PRO A 384 -2.04 -0.91 -16.83
CA PRO A 384 -2.90 -2.02 -16.42
C PRO A 384 -2.20 -3.38 -16.54
N GLY A 385 -2.58 -4.34 -15.69
CA GLY A 385 -1.88 -5.63 -15.57
C GLY A 385 -0.95 -5.61 -14.35
N PRO A 386 0.35 -5.93 -14.50
CA PRO A 386 1.07 -6.26 -15.75
C PRO A 386 0.73 -7.68 -16.27
N LEU A 387 1.20 -8.03 -17.47
CA LEU A 387 1.13 -9.41 -17.96
C LEU A 387 2.34 -10.25 -17.52
N SER A 388 3.48 -9.59 -17.34
CA SER A 388 4.68 -10.19 -16.76
C SER A 388 4.44 -10.55 -15.31
N HIS A 389 4.83 -11.76 -14.93
CA HIS A 389 4.78 -12.22 -13.55
C HIS A 389 5.96 -13.15 -13.27
N GLY A 390 6.34 -13.24 -12.00
CA GLY A 390 7.34 -14.17 -11.52
C GLY A 390 6.86 -14.94 -10.31
N THR A 391 7.77 -15.14 -9.36
CA THR A 391 7.60 -16.09 -8.26
C THR A 391 8.27 -15.59 -6.98
N LEU A 392 7.74 -16.03 -5.84
CA LEU A 392 8.27 -15.85 -4.51
C LEU A 392 8.67 -17.20 -3.93
N TRP A 393 9.79 -17.24 -3.22
CA TRP A 393 10.28 -18.42 -2.51
C TRP A 393 10.98 -18.03 -1.21
N LEU A 394 11.00 -18.95 -0.26
CA LEU A 394 11.59 -18.73 1.06
C LEU A 394 13.10 -18.49 0.96
N ALA A 395 13.57 -17.46 1.67
CA ALA A 395 15.00 -17.27 1.94
C ALA A 395 15.49 -18.18 3.08
N SER A 396 14.59 -18.57 3.99
CA SER A 396 14.86 -19.49 5.08
C SER A 396 13.65 -20.39 5.35
N PRO A 397 13.86 -21.70 5.60
CA PRO A 397 12.79 -22.61 5.99
C PRO A 397 12.41 -22.51 7.48
N SER A 398 13.20 -21.80 8.29
CA SER A 398 13.09 -21.87 9.76
C SER A 398 12.35 -20.72 10.42
N GLY A 399 12.00 -19.63 9.71
CA GLY A 399 11.26 -18.53 10.33
C GLY A 399 10.80 -17.42 9.39
N ALA A 400 9.74 -16.73 9.81
CA ALA A 400 9.09 -15.67 9.03
C ALA A 400 9.81 -14.30 9.07
N LYS A 401 10.85 -14.16 9.90
CA LYS A 401 11.62 -12.90 10.02
C LYS A 401 12.47 -12.61 8.78
N ALA A 402 13.03 -13.64 8.15
CA ALA A 402 13.78 -13.47 6.91
C ALA A 402 12.82 -13.10 5.78
N ALA A 403 13.08 -12.00 5.07
CA ALA A 403 12.29 -11.65 3.90
C ALA A 403 12.48 -12.73 2.81
N PRO A 404 11.41 -13.20 2.16
CA PRO A 404 11.53 -14.16 1.07
C PRO A 404 12.16 -13.51 -0.16
N HIS A 405 12.72 -14.33 -1.05
CA HIS A 405 13.13 -13.88 -2.37
C HIS A 405 11.90 -13.70 -3.26
N VAL A 406 11.93 -12.70 -4.14
CA VAL A 406 10.87 -12.44 -5.10
C VAL A 406 11.44 -11.97 -6.42
N ARG A 407 10.95 -12.55 -7.51
CA ARG A 407 11.19 -12.09 -8.88
C ARG A 407 9.86 -11.71 -9.51
N PHE A 408 9.81 -10.57 -10.20
CA PHE A 408 8.63 -10.10 -10.93
C PHE A 408 8.76 -10.26 -12.44
N ASN A 409 9.98 -10.44 -12.97
CA ASN A 409 10.26 -10.59 -14.40
C ASN A 409 9.81 -9.36 -15.21
N TYR A 410 10.17 -8.15 -14.76
CA TYR A 410 9.78 -6.90 -15.42
C TYR A 410 10.05 -6.95 -16.94
N PHE A 411 9.03 -6.61 -17.73
CA PHE A 411 9.15 -6.51 -19.20
C PHE A 411 9.54 -7.81 -19.93
N VAL A 412 9.31 -8.98 -19.34
CA VAL A 412 9.40 -10.26 -20.07
C VAL A 412 8.29 -10.37 -21.11
N ASN A 413 7.09 -9.85 -20.83
CA ASN A 413 6.02 -9.77 -21.81
C ASN A 413 6.18 -8.53 -22.71
N PRO A 414 6.24 -8.67 -24.04
CA PRO A 414 6.42 -7.54 -24.96
C PRO A 414 5.26 -6.53 -24.94
N ALA A 415 4.04 -6.95 -24.59
CA ALA A 415 2.92 -6.02 -24.47
C ALA A 415 3.07 -5.04 -23.29
N ASP A 416 3.77 -5.44 -22.22
CA ASP A 416 4.10 -4.54 -21.12
C ASP A 416 5.13 -3.49 -21.55
N VAL A 417 6.11 -3.87 -22.37
CA VAL A 417 7.09 -2.95 -22.97
C VAL A 417 6.38 -1.95 -23.86
N PHE A 418 5.49 -2.42 -24.74
CA PHE A 418 4.70 -1.57 -25.62
C PHE A 418 3.89 -0.52 -24.86
N ARG A 419 3.27 -0.91 -23.74
CA ARG A 419 2.52 0.03 -22.86
C ARG A 419 3.46 1.06 -22.23
N CYS A 420 4.62 0.65 -21.73
CA CYS A 420 5.64 1.57 -21.21
C CYS A 420 6.07 2.59 -22.27
N VAL A 421 6.42 2.15 -23.49
CA VAL A 421 6.84 3.04 -24.58
C VAL A 421 5.76 4.08 -24.90
N ARG A 422 4.48 3.67 -24.94
CA ARG A 422 3.37 4.60 -25.16
C ARG A 422 3.19 5.59 -24.01
N ALA A 423 3.37 5.15 -22.78
CA ALA A 423 3.28 6.01 -21.61
C ALA A 423 4.41 7.05 -21.58
N LEU A 424 5.66 6.63 -21.83
CA LEU A 424 6.81 7.53 -21.88
C LEU A 424 6.73 8.54 -23.02
N ARG A 425 6.20 8.16 -24.19
CA ARG A 425 5.90 9.11 -25.27
C ARG A 425 4.86 10.15 -24.83
N LYS A 426 3.87 9.75 -24.04
CA LYS A 426 2.91 10.70 -23.48
C LYS A 426 3.56 11.63 -22.47
N ILE A 427 4.47 11.14 -21.61
CA ILE A 427 5.27 11.99 -20.73
C ILE A 427 6.13 12.95 -21.56
N GLY A 428 6.72 12.49 -22.67
CA GLY A 428 7.42 13.34 -23.63
C GLY A 428 6.55 14.48 -24.15
N GLN A 429 5.30 14.19 -24.55
CA GLN A 429 4.32 15.20 -24.96
C GLN A 429 3.93 16.15 -23.83
N MET A 430 3.85 15.67 -22.58
CA MET A 430 3.61 16.55 -21.42
C MET A 430 4.75 17.56 -21.23
N LEU A 431 6.01 17.16 -21.45
CA LEU A 431 7.17 18.06 -21.35
C LEU A 431 7.17 19.15 -22.45
N GLU A 432 6.35 19.02 -23.49
CA GLU A 432 6.21 20.02 -24.55
C GLU A 432 5.04 20.99 -24.30
N THR A 433 4.30 20.84 -23.21
CA THR A 433 3.13 21.69 -22.95
C THR A 433 3.49 23.02 -22.30
N LYS A 434 2.66 24.04 -22.55
CA LYS A 434 2.84 25.39 -22.00
C LYS A 434 2.81 25.39 -20.48
N SER A 435 2.04 24.49 -19.87
CA SER A 435 1.96 24.34 -18.42
C SER A 435 3.30 23.98 -17.78
N LEU A 436 4.18 23.24 -18.48
CA LEU A 436 5.48 22.84 -17.95
C LEU A 436 6.64 23.75 -18.36
N ASP A 437 6.49 24.63 -19.35
CA ASP A 437 7.56 25.53 -19.84
C ASP A 437 8.22 26.36 -18.72
N ARG A 438 7.43 26.77 -17.73
CA ARG A 438 7.88 27.56 -16.57
C ARG A 438 8.85 26.83 -15.62
N PHE A 439 9.04 25.53 -15.77
CA PHE A 439 10.01 24.76 -14.99
C PHE A 439 11.32 24.51 -15.76
N LYS A 440 11.48 25.10 -16.95
CA LYS A 440 12.75 25.12 -17.69
C LYS A 440 13.71 26.15 -17.10
N TYR A 441 15.00 25.84 -17.18
CA TYR A 441 16.09 26.77 -16.89
C TYR A 441 16.38 27.70 -18.06
N GLU A 442 16.13 27.21 -19.29
CA GLU A 442 16.36 27.95 -20.53
C GLU A 442 15.14 27.82 -21.44
N ASP A 443 14.72 28.92 -22.09
CA ASP A 443 13.56 28.95 -22.97
C ASP A 443 13.86 28.32 -24.34
N PHE A 444 13.93 26.99 -24.34
CA PHE A 444 14.07 26.19 -25.55
C PHE A 444 12.77 25.47 -25.92
N LYS A 445 12.61 25.20 -27.22
CA LYS A 445 11.52 24.38 -27.75
C LYS A 445 11.63 22.92 -27.32
N GLY A 446 10.47 22.32 -27.04
CA GLY A 446 10.32 20.91 -26.68
C GLY A 446 10.77 20.62 -25.25
N SER A 447 11.26 19.40 -25.00
CA SER A 447 11.82 19.00 -23.69
C SER A 447 13.22 19.57 -23.40
N ARG A 448 13.79 20.38 -24.29
CA ARG A 448 15.06 21.08 -24.04
C ARG A 448 14.84 22.20 -23.02
N GLY A 449 15.84 22.44 -22.17
CA GLY A 449 15.79 23.47 -21.13
C GLY A 449 15.38 22.95 -19.75
N PHE A 450 14.83 21.73 -19.63
CA PHE A 450 14.69 21.06 -18.33
C PHE A 450 16.04 20.50 -17.86
N LEU A 451 16.28 20.56 -16.55
CA LEU A 451 17.33 19.78 -15.90
C LEU A 451 16.71 18.53 -15.27
N PHE A 452 17.38 17.40 -15.44
CA PHE A 452 16.88 16.10 -15.01
C PHE A 452 17.72 15.53 -13.88
N LEU A 453 17.07 14.91 -12.89
CA LEU A 453 17.72 14.08 -11.89
C LEU A 453 17.66 12.61 -12.35
N GLY A 454 18.81 12.10 -12.82
CA GLY A 454 18.88 10.78 -13.45
C GLY A 454 18.63 10.82 -14.96
N PRO A 455 18.23 9.70 -15.57
CA PRO A 455 18.14 9.59 -17.03
C PRO A 455 16.96 10.39 -17.59
N SER A 456 17.18 11.09 -18.70
CA SER A 456 16.15 11.78 -19.48
C SER A 456 15.63 10.91 -20.63
N LEU A 457 14.45 11.25 -21.17
CA LEU A 457 13.88 10.54 -22.33
C LEU A 457 14.85 10.54 -23.53
N PRO A 458 14.88 9.46 -24.34
CA PRO A 458 15.62 9.43 -25.60
C PRO A 458 15.30 10.65 -26.49
N ALA A 459 16.32 11.22 -27.11
CA ALA A 459 16.17 12.42 -27.95
C ALA A 459 15.23 12.18 -29.15
N ASN A 460 15.33 11.01 -29.79
CA ASN A 460 14.40 10.57 -30.83
C ASN A 460 13.35 9.63 -30.24
N GLN A 461 12.26 10.18 -29.71
CA GLN A 461 11.17 9.40 -29.13
C GLN A 461 10.38 8.55 -30.17
N SER A 462 10.62 8.76 -31.47
CA SER A 462 10.04 7.94 -32.53
C SER A 462 10.79 6.62 -32.75
N ASP A 463 12.02 6.49 -32.24
CA ASP A 463 12.77 5.24 -32.29
C ASP A 463 12.31 4.29 -31.18
N ASP A 464 11.53 3.27 -31.55
CA ASP A 464 11.03 2.24 -30.65
C ASP A 464 12.18 1.55 -29.89
N SER A 465 13.31 1.26 -30.55
CA SER A 465 14.41 0.53 -29.92
C SER A 465 15.02 1.29 -28.75
N SER A 466 15.25 2.60 -28.91
CA SER A 466 15.75 3.46 -27.83
C SER A 466 14.75 3.60 -26.68
N MET A 467 13.45 3.70 -26.98
CA MET A 467 12.39 3.82 -25.98
C MET A 467 12.22 2.51 -25.19
N GLU A 468 12.29 1.36 -25.85
CA GLU A 468 12.26 0.05 -25.20
C GLU A 468 13.46 -0.16 -24.29
N ALA A 469 14.66 0.21 -24.75
CA ALA A 469 15.87 0.17 -23.95
C ALA A 469 15.72 1.05 -22.70
N PHE A 470 15.18 2.27 -22.86
CA PHE A 470 14.92 3.17 -21.74
C PHE A 470 13.90 2.60 -20.74
N CYS A 471 12.80 2.00 -21.22
CA CYS A 471 11.83 1.31 -20.36
C CYS A 471 12.51 0.28 -19.46
N ARG A 472 13.38 -0.56 -20.03
CA ARG A 472 14.08 -1.63 -19.29
C ARG A 472 15.13 -1.09 -18.33
N SER A 473 15.92 -0.09 -18.74
CA SER A 473 17.04 0.41 -17.94
C SER A 473 16.63 1.36 -16.82
N SER A 474 15.46 2.00 -16.92
CA SER A 474 14.97 2.97 -15.94
C SER A 474 13.82 2.45 -15.06
N VAL A 475 13.54 1.15 -15.15
CA VAL A 475 12.43 0.53 -14.42
C VAL A 475 12.62 0.65 -12.92
N THR A 476 11.54 1.03 -12.25
CA THR A 476 11.39 0.98 -10.80
C THR A 476 10.07 0.31 -10.46
N SER A 477 9.84 -0.02 -9.20
CA SER A 477 8.53 -0.48 -8.74
C SER A 477 7.55 0.70 -8.64
N PHE A 478 6.29 0.48 -9.01
CA PHE A 478 5.17 1.38 -8.62
C PHE A 478 4.66 1.08 -7.21
N TRP A 479 5.26 0.10 -6.51
CA TRP A 479 4.88 -0.38 -5.18
C TRP A 479 3.44 -0.94 -5.10
N HIS A 480 2.90 -1.33 -6.25
CA HIS A 480 1.55 -1.90 -6.39
C HIS A 480 1.60 -3.41 -6.68
N TYR A 481 2.65 -4.09 -6.19
CA TYR A 481 2.80 -5.52 -6.36
C TYR A 481 1.66 -6.31 -5.70
N HIS A 482 1.37 -7.46 -6.28
CA HIS A 482 0.24 -8.32 -5.98
C HIS A 482 0.50 -9.76 -6.44
N GLY A 483 -0.43 -10.67 -6.17
CA GLY A 483 -0.30 -12.09 -6.51
C GLY A 483 0.45 -12.91 -5.46
N GLY A 484 0.72 -14.18 -5.78
CA GLY A 484 1.29 -15.17 -4.84
C GLY A 484 0.26 -16.13 -4.24
N CYS A 485 -1.00 -15.69 -4.09
CA CYS A 485 -2.13 -16.51 -3.61
C CYS A 485 -3.37 -16.32 -4.49
N VAL A 486 -3.18 -16.27 -5.81
CA VAL A 486 -4.18 -15.80 -6.79
C VAL A 486 -5.50 -16.60 -6.73
N LEU A 487 -6.62 -15.89 -6.87
CA LEU A 487 -7.96 -16.46 -6.98
C LEU A 487 -8.06 -17.48 -8.14
N GLY A 488 -8.73 -18.59 -7.92
CA GLY A 488 -8.83 -19.72 -8.87
C GLY A 488 -7.52 -20.50 -9.06
N LYS A 489 -6.44 -20.14 -8.35
CA LYS A 489 -5.14 -20.83 -8.38
C LYS A 489 -4.72 -21.36 -7.01
N VAL A 490 -4.89 -20.54 -5.97
CA VAL A 490 -4.59 -20.89 -4.55
C VAL A 490 -5.84 -20.78 -3.69
N VAL A 491 -6.68 -19.77 -3.93
CA VAL A 491 -7.94 -19.57 -3.20
C VAL A 491 -9.16 -19.68 -4.12
N ASP A 492 -10.30 -20.08 -3.57
CA ASP A 492 -11.59 -20.12 -4.28
C ASP A 492 -12.30 -18.74 -4.31
N ASP A 493 -13.53 -18.68 -4.84
CA ASP A 493 -14.36 -17.47 -4.94
C ASP A 493 -14.90 -16.95 -3.59
N ASP A 494 -14.71 -17.74 -2.53
CA ASP A 494 -14.92 -17.38 -1.14
C ASP A 494 -13.58 -17.07 -0.43
N PHE A 495 -12.48 -16.96 -1.17
CA PHE A 495 -11.15 -16.65 -0.67
C PHE A 495 -10.60 -17.71 0.31
N ARG A 496 -11.16 -18.92 0.31
CA ARG A 496 -10.65 -20.06 1.10
C ARG A 496 -9.47 -20.69 0.39
N VAL A 497 -8.45 -21.08 1.15
CA VAL A 497 -7.30 -21.80 0.60
C VAL A 497 -7.77 -23.18 0.15
N MET A 498 -7.72 -23.43 -1.16
CA MET A 498 -8.23 -24.65 -1.77
C MET A 498 -7.53 -25.88 -1.19
N GLY A 499 -8.31 -26.92 -0.88
CA GLY A 499 -7.82 -28.16 -0.29
C GLY A 499 -7.60 -28.11 1.22
N THR A 500 -7.99 -27.03 1.88
CA THR A 500 -7.92 -26.87 3.35
C THR A 500 -9.25 -26.39 3.93
N ASN A 501 -9.45 -26.60 5.23
CA ASN A 501 -10.59 -26.06 5.97
C ASN A 501 -10.13 -24.95 6.92
N SER A 502 -11.05 -24.03 7.25
CA SER A 502 -10.84 -22.95 8.24
C SER A 502 -9.66 -22.02 7.94
N LEU A 503 -9.30 -21.85 6.66
CA LEU A 503 -8.20 -20.99 6.23
C LEU A 503 -8.57 -20.16 5.00
N ARG A 504 -8.35 -18.84 5.08
CA ARG A 504 -8.55 -17.89 3.99
C ARG A 504 -7.34 -17.00 3.74
N VAL A 505 -7.28 -16.39 2.56
CA VAL A 505 -6.36 -15.29 2.26
C VAL A 505 -7.17 -14.10 1.78
N VAL A 506 -7.06 -12.96 2.46
CA VAL A 506 -7.80 -11.73 2.17
C VAL A 506 -6.82 -10.56 2.19
N ASP A 507 -6.14 -10.36 1.06
CA ASP A 507 -5.28 -9.22 0.75
C ASP A 507 -4.97 -9.19 -0.77
N SER A 508 -4.09 -8.29 -1.22
CA SER A 508 -3.72 -8.17 -2.63
C SER A 508 -2.93 -9.36 -3.20
N SER A 509 -2.52 -10.34 -2.39
CA SER A 509 -1.93 -11.59 -2.91
C SER A 509 -2.91 -12.41 -3.75
N THR A 510 -4.21 -12.14 -3.58
CA THR A 510 -5.31 -12.82 -4.29
C THR A 510 -5.60 -12.24 -5.66
N PHE A 511 -5.04 -11.06 -5.98
CA PHE A 511 -5.28 -10.39 -7.24
C PHE A 511 -4.45 -10.99 -8.37
N SER A 512 -5.10 -11.21 -9.52
CA SER A 512 -4.42 -11.57 -10.78
C SER A 512 -3.96 -10.35 -11.58
N LYS A 513 -4.57 -9.18 -11.32
CA LYS A 513 -4.26 -7.88 -11.94
C LYS A 513 -4.48 -6.78 -10.91
N CYS A 514 -3.77 -5.66 -11.05
CA CYS A 514 -4.03 -4.49 -10.22
C CYS A 514 -5.43 -3.90 -10.50
N PRO A 515 -6.23 -3.53 -9.48
CA PRO A 515 -7.62 -3.10 -9.64
C PRO A 515 -7.83 -1.74 -10.31
N GLY A 516 -6.78 -1.02 -10.70
CA GLY A 516 -6.89 0.31 -11.30
C GLY A 516 -5.60 1.10 -11.16
N THR A 517 -5.73 2.41 -10.91
CA THR A 517 -4.57 3.31 -10.70
C THR A 517 -3.86 2.98 -9.39
N ASN A 518 -4.58 2.82 -8.29
CA ASN A 518 -4.01 2.58 -6.96
C ASN A 518 -4.89 1.58 -6.23
N PRO A 519 -4.31 0.55 -5.58
CA PRO A 519 -5.10 -0.57 -5.09
C PRO A 519 -5.68 -0.37 -3.68
N GLN A 520 -5.22 0.63 -2.92
CA GLN A 520 -5.51 0.70 -1.47
C GLN A 520 -7.01 0.72 -1.14
N ALA A 521 -7.81 1.48 -1.88
CA ALA A 521 -9.26 1.56 -1.68
C ALA A 521 -9.90 0.18 -1.84
N THR A 522 -9.52 -0.53 -2.89
CA THR A 522 -10.05 -1.86 -3.22
C THR A 522 -9.59 -2.91 -2.20
N ILE A 523 -8.39 -2.79 -1.66
CA ILE A 523 -7.88 -3.70 -0.63
C ILE A 523 -8.62 -3.47 0.71
N MET A 524 -8.89 -2.22 1.10
CA MET A 524 -9.69 -1.92 2.30
C MET A 524 -11.14 -2.39 2.12
N MET A 525 -11.74 -2.11 0.96
CA MET A 525 -13.07 -2.59 0.58
C MET A 525 -13.14 -4.12 0.65
N LEU A 526 -12.15 -4.83 0.09
CA LEU A 526 -12.08 -6.29 0.10
C LEU A 526 -12.15 -6.85 1.53
N GLY A 527 -11.38 -6.29 2.46
CA GLY A 527 -11.37 -6.72 3.86
C GLY A 527 -12.76 -6.65 4.50
N ARG A 528 -13.43 -5.50 4.34
CA ARG A 528 -14.81 -5.32 4.83
C ARG A 528 -15.80 -6.24 4.13
N TYR A 529 -15.76 -6.30 2.79
CA TYR A 529 -16.69 -7.09 1.98
C TYR A 529 -16.65 -8.57 2.37
N ILE A 530 -15.45 -9.15 2.51
CA ILE A 530 -15.29 -10.54 2.91
C ILE A 530 -15.71 -10.76 4.37
N GLY A 531 -15.41 -9.82 5.27
CA GLY A 531 -15.93 -9.86 6.65
C GLY A 531 -17.46 -9.95 6.70
N LEU A 532 -18.16 -9.10 5.92
CA LEU A 532 -19.62 -9.11 5.83
C LEU A 532 -20.15 -10.44 5.27
N LYS A 533 -19.49 -10.98 4.23
CA LYS A 533 -19.85 -12.28 3.66
C LYS A 533 -19.71 -13.40 4.70
N MET A 534 -18.59 -13.44 5.43
CA MET A 534 -18.35 -14.42 6.49
C MET A 534 -19.39 -14.33 7.63
N LEU A 535 -19.78 -13.11 8.04
CA LEU A 535 -20.84 -12.92 9.04
C LEU A 535 -22.23 -13.37 8.58
N ARG A 536 -22.49 -13.37 7.26
CA ARG A 536 -23.74 -13.89 6.68
C ARG A 536 -23.70 -15.42 6.61
N ASP A 537 -22.57 -16.00 6.25
CA ASP A 537 -22.41 -17.44 6.06
C ASP A 537 -22.36 -18.23 7.39
N ARG A 538 -21.89 -17.60 8.48
CA ARG A 538 -21.79 -18.24 9.81
C ARG A 538 -23.09 -18.20 10.63
N ARG A 539 -24.22 -17.80 10.02
CA ARG A 539 -25.52 -17.70 10.70
C ARG A 539 -26.00 -19.02 11.27
#